data_AF-A0A6M7Y8K0-F1
#
_entry.id   AF-A0A6M7Y8K0-F1
#
_cell.length_a   1.000
_cell.length_b   1.000
_cell.length_c   1.000
_cell.angle_alpha   90.00
_cell.angle_beta   90.00
_cell.angle_gamma   90.00
#
_symmetry.space_group_name_H-M   'P 1'
#
loop_
_entity.id
_entity.type
_entity.pdbx_description
1 polymer ?
#
loop_
_entity_poly.entity_id
_entity_poly.type
_entity_poly.pdbx_seq_one_letter_code
_entity_poly.pdbx_strand_id
1 'polypeptide(L)'
;MEREGRLFTSLTDVDLIVVLGHSLSEVDPPYFEEIISHTLPSTRWAVSFYGSNEHLRYTMSGLGLHAHNIEFFTLPDIAVRGARGLI
;
A
#
# COMPACT_ATOMS: atom_id res chain seq x y z
N MET A 1 11.02 2.79 22.20
CA MET A 1 9.58 3.09 22.25
C MET A 1 9.20 4.44 21.66
N GLU A 2 9.95 5.53 21.85
CA GLU A 2 9.52 6.87 21.36
C GLU A 2 9.67 7.13 19.85
N ARG A 3 10.34 6.24 19.11
CA ARG A 3 10.64 6.44 17.69
C ARG A 3 9.55 5.93 16.76
N GLU A 4 8.95 4.79 17.09
CA GLU A 4 7.88 4.18 16.28
C GLU A 4 6.62 5.06 16.27
N GLY A 5 6.18 5.57 17.42
CA GLY A 5 4.97 6.43 17.48
C GLY A 5 5.06 7.74 16.69
N ARG A 6 6.26 8.34 16.56
CA ARG A 6 6.45 9.55 15.73
C ARG A 6 6.45 9.25 14.24
N LEU A 7 6.89 8.06 13.83
CA LEU A 7 6.86 7.63 12.44
C LEU A 7 5.41 7.47 11.96
N PHE A 8 4.56 6.82 12.75
CA PHE A 8 3.17 6.59 12.36
C PHE A 8 2.32 7.86 12.40
N THR A 9 2.50 8.76 13.37
CA THR A 9 1.78 10.04 13.40
C THR A 9 2.06 10.94 12.19
N SER A 10 3.23 10.80 11.56
CA SER A 10 3.54 11.49 10.30
C SER A 10 2.81 10.94 9.07
N LEU A 11 2.13 9.79 9.17
CA LEU A 11 1.36 9.21 8.05
C LEU A 11 0.01 9.91 7.81
N THR A 12 -0.40 10.80 8.72
CA THR A 12 -1.66 11.56 8.61
C THR A 12 -1.68 12.57 7.46
N ASP A 13 -0.53 12.84 6.83
CA ASP A 13 -0.37 13.75 5.68
C ASP A 13 0.18 13.01 4.44
N VAL A 14 0.01 11.68 4.38
CA VAL A 14 0.50 10.87 3.26
C VAL A 14 -0.61 10.68 2.21
N ASP A 15 -0.37 11.22 1.02
CA ASP A 15 -1.30 11.12 -0.12
C ASP A 15 -1.18 9.80 -0.90
N LEU A 16 0.00 9.18 -0.90
CA LEU A 16 0.30 7.98 -1.67
C LEU A 16 1.22 7.03 -0.90
N ILE A 17 0.76 5.79 -0.74
CA ILE A 17 1.57 4.68 -0.24
C ILE A 17 1.86 3.74 -1.40
N VAL A 18 3.14 3.41 -1.59
CA VAL A 18 3.59 2.46 -2.62
C VAL A 18 4.11 1.20 -1.95
N VAL A 19 3.44 0.07 -2.19
CA VAL A 19 3.80 -1.24 -1.67
C VAL A 19 4.58 -1.99 -2.75
N LEU A 20 5.87 -2.25 -2.49
CA LEU A 20 6.77 -2.93 -3.41
C LEU A 20 7.08 -4.34 -2.93
N GLY A 21 6.87 -5.34 -3.77
CA GLY A 21 7.16 -6.72 -3.42
C GLY A 21 6.31 -7.76 -4.13
N HIS A 22 6.56 -9.01 -3.77
CA HIS A 22 5.89 -10.18 -4.33
C HIS A 22 5.03 -10.83 -3.23
N SER A 23 3.70 -10.76 -3.41
CA SER A 23 2.68 -11.29 -2.50
C SER A 23 2.63 -10.62 -1.11
N LEU A 24 1.41 -10.42 -0.61
CA LEU A 24 1.17 -10.30 0.82
C LEU A 24 1.16 -11.72 1.38
N SER A 25 2.04 -11.99 2.33
CA SER A 25 2.05 -13.20 3.14
C SER A 25 1.03 -13.11 4.29
N GLU A 26 0.71 -14.23 4.91
CA GLU A 26 -0.24 -14.29 6.03
C GLU A 26 0.22 -13.53 7.29
N VAL A 27 1.50 -13.15 7.38
CA VAL A 27 2.04 -12.37 8.50
C VAL A 27 2.00 -10.86 8.28
N ASP A 28 1.65 -10.41 7.07
CA ASP A 28 1.61 -9.00 6.72
C ASP A 28 0.39 -8.21 7.22
N PRO A 29 -0.83 -8.78 7.37
CA PRO A 29 -2.02 -8.02 7.74
C PRO A 29 -1.87 -7.09 8.96
N PRO A 30 -1.25 -7.51 10.09
CA PRO A 30 -1.10 -6.63 11.26
C PRO A 30 -0.31 -5.35 10.98
N TYR A 31 0.66 -5.40 10.05
CA TYR A 31 1.44 -4.22 9.67
C TYR A 31 0.62 -3.28 8.79
N PHE A 32 -0.16 -3.82 7.87
CA PHE A 32 -1.06 -3.02 7.03
C PHE A 32 -2.15 -2.37 7.86
N GLU A 33 -2.74 -3.10 8.81
CA GLU A 33 -3.75 -2.56 9.74
C GLU A 33 -3.21 -1.36 10.51
N GLU A 34 -1.99 -1.47 11.06
CA GLU A 34 -1.35 -0.36 11.77
C GLU A 34 -1.17 0.84 10.83
N ILE A 35 -0.56 0.64 9.65
CA ILE A 35 -0.35 1.74 8.68
C ILE A 35 -1.69 2.40 8.30
N ILE A 36 -2.71 1.60 7.98
CA ILE A 36 -4.04 2.08 7.60
C ILE A 36 -4.64 2.94 8.73
N SER A 37 -4.48 2.53 9.99
CA SER A 37 -5.01 3.25 11.15
C SER A 37 -4.44 4.66 11.35
N HIS A 38 -3.28 4.95 10.75
CA HIS A 38 -2.63 6.28 10.80
C HIS A 38 -2.69 7.05 9.47
N THR A 39 -3.41 6.54 8.46
CA THR A 39 -3.56 7.19 7.15
C THR A 39 -4.93 7.81 6.97
N LEU A 40 -5.06 8.73 6.03
CA LEU A 40 -6.35 9.32 5.70
C LEU A 40 -7.20 8.35 4.86
N PRO A 41 -8.53 8.39 4.96
CA PRO A 41 -9.40 7.62 4.07
C PRO A 41 -9.22 7.95 2.58
N SER A 42 -8.63 9.10 2.26
CA SER A 42 -8.30 9.54 0.90
C SER A 42 -6.90 9.11 0.43
N THR A 43 -6.08 8.54 1.31
CA THR A 43 -4.73 8.07 0.96
C THR A 43 -4.83 7.01 -0.13
N ARG A 44 -4.09 7.21 -1.23
CA ARG A 44 -4.03 6.28 -2.36
C ARG A 44 -2.99 5.20 -2.09
N TRP A 45 -3.27 4.00 -2.57
CA TRP A 45 -2.41 2.84 -2.42
C TRP A 45 -2.04 2.29 -3.78
N ALA A 46 -0.76 2.32 -4.11
CA ALA A 46 -0.22 1.68 -5.31
C ALA A 46 0.48 0.38 -4.88
N VAL A 47 -0.01 -0.76 -5.34
CA VAL A 47 0.47 -2.08 -4.90
C VAL A 47 1.08 -2.82 -6.07
N SER A 48 2.38 -3.08 -5.99
CA SER A 48 3.08 -3.85 -7.01
C SER A 48 2.76 -5.34 -6.87
N PHE A 49 2.73 -6.06 -7.98
CA PHE A 49 2.63 -7.52 -7.99
C PHE A 49 3.49 -8.16 -9.08
N TYR A 50 3.70 -9.47 -8.97
CA TYR A 50 4.29 -10.31 -10.01
C TYR A 50 3.36 -11.49 -10.29
N GLY A 51 3.00 -11.73 -11.54
CA GLY A 51 2.05 -12.77 -11.91
C GLY A 51 0.58 -12.35 -11.69
N SER A 52 -0.17 -13.10 -10.88
CA SER A 52 -1.58 -12.82 -10.57
C SER A 52 -1.72 -11.89 -9.36
N ASN A 53 -2.71 -10.99 -9.38
CA ASN A 53 -3.04 -10.11 -8.27
C ASN A 53 -4.35 -10.48 -7.55
N GLU A 54 -4.97 -11.62 -7.86
CA GLU A 54 -6.27 -11.99 -7.27
C GLU A 54 -6.20 -12.13 -5.75
N HIS A 55 -5.20 -12.87 -5.24
CA HIS A 55 -4.98 -13.01 -3.80
C HIS A 55 -4.72 -11.66 -3.14
N LEU A 56 -3.90 -10.84 -3.79
CA LEU A 56 -3.54 -9.50 -3.32
C LEU A 56 -4.76 -8.57 -3.24
N ARG A 57 -5.64 -8.60 -4.24
CA ARG A 57 -6.90 -7.86 -4.26
C ARG A 57 -7.82 -8.29 -3.13
N TYR A 58 -7.91 -9.60 -2.89
CA TYR A 58 -8.71 -10.15 -1.79
C TYR A 58 -8.18 -9.67 -0.44
N THR A 59 -6.87 -9.81 -0.20
CA THR A 59 -6.22 -9.38 1.04
C THR A 59 -6.39 -7.88 1.28
N MET A 60 -6.11 -7.04 0.28
CA MET A 60 -6.25 -5.59 0.40
C MET A 60 -7.70 -5.14 0.65
N SER A 61 -8.67 -5.81 0.03
CA SER A 61 -10.09 -5.54 0.29
C SER A 61 -10.50 -5.97 1.70
N GLY A 62 -9.95 -7.08 2.20
CA GLY A 62 -10.17 -7.58 3.56
C GLY A 62 -9.65 -6.63 4.65
N LEU A 63 -8.65 -5.82 4.34
CA LEU A 63 -8.07 -4.80 5.23
C LEU A 63 -8.92 -3.51 5.33
N GLY A 64 -10.08 -3.44 4.66
CA GLY A 64 -11.00 -2.31 4.74
C GLY A 64 -10.64 -1.13 3.83
N LEU A 65 -9.65 -1.27 2.95
CA LEU A 65 -9.33 -0.25 1.95
C LEU A 65 -10.40 -0.22 0.85
N HIS A 66 -10.87 0.98 0.51
CA HIS A 66 -11.81 1.15 -0.60
C HIS A 66 -11.13 0.86 -1.93
N ALA A 67 -11.74 0.00 -2.76
CA ALA A 67 -11.19 -0.40 -4.05
C ALA A 67 -10.84 0.77 -5.00
N HIS A 68 -11.53 1.92 -4.88
CA HIS A 68 -11.24 3.11 -5.70
C HIS A 68 -9.96 3.85 -5.27
N ASN A 69 -9.43 3.57 -4.09
CA ASN A 69 -8.16 4.11 -3.59
C ASN A 69 -6.96 3.20 -3.88
N ILE A 70 -7.18 2.04 -4.52
CA ILE A 70 -6.14 1.03 -4.72
C ILE A 70 -5.87 0.86 -6.22
N GLU A 71 -4.61 1.09 -6.61
CA GLU A 71 -4.11 0.81 -7.93
C GLU A 71 -3.11 -0.36 -7.87
N PHE A 72 -3.24 -1.32 -8.77
CA PHE A 72 -2.31 -2.43 -8.89
C PHE A 72 -1.44 -2.26 -10.13
N PHE A 73 -0.13 -2.51 -9.99
CA PHE A 73 0.81 -2.42 -11.10
C PHE A 73 1.83 -3.57 -11.06
N THR A 74 2.43 -3.92 -12.20
CA THR A 74 3.46 -4.96 -12.18
C THR A 74 4.79 -4.37 -11.73
N LEU A 75 5.62 -5.13 -11.01
CA LEU A 75 6.91 -4.62 -10.54
C LEU A 75 7.80 -4.03 -11.66
N PRO A 76 7.88 -4.62 -12.89
CA PRO A 76 8.57 -4.01 -14.02
C PRO A 76 8.05 -2.61 -14.42
N ASP A 77 6.78 -2.30 -14.16
CA ASP A 77 6.19 -1.00 -14.50
C ASP A 77 6.67 0.14 -13.60
N ILE A 78 7.38 -0.15 -12.49
CA ILE A 78 7.84 0.88 -11.55
C ILE A 78 8.77 1.90 -12.22
N ALA A 79 9.71 1.42 -13.04
CA ALA A 79 10.66 2.28 -13.76
C ALA A 79 9.93 3.18 -14.77
N VAL A 80 8.88 2.65 -15.40
CA VAL A 80 8.05 3.37 -16.37
C VAL A 80 7.20 4.44 -15.68
N ARG A 81 6.61 4.12 -14.52
CA ARG A 81 5.79 5.05 -13.74
C ARG A 81 6.63 6.18 -13.14
N GLY A 82 7.82 5.87 -12.63
CA GLY A 82 8.76 6.89 -12.15
C GLY A 82 9.20 7.85 -13.26
N ALA A 83 9.47 7.34 -14.47
CA ALA A 83 9.81 8.17 -15.62
C ALA A 83 8.65 9.07 -16.09
N ARG A 84 7.40 8.72 -15.75
CA ARG A 84 6.18 9.46 -16.13
C ARG A 84 5.63 10.36 -15.01
N GLY A 85 6.26 10.39 -13.83
CA GLY A 85 5.73 11.11 -12.67
C GLY A 85 4.38 10.58 -12.18
N LEU A 86 4.12 9.28 -12.39
CA LEU A 86 2.88 8.60 -11.97
C LEU A 86 2.98 7.98 -10.57
N ILE A 87 4.16 8.07 -9.96
CA ILE A 87 4.50 7.73 -8.58
C ILE A 87 5.46 8.79 -8.04
#